data_AF-A0A8J6NGH1-F1
#
_entry.id   AF-A0A8J6NGH1-F1
#
_cell.length_a   1.000
_cell.length_b   1.000
_cell.length_c   1.000
_cell.angle_alpha   90.00
_cell.angle_beta   90.00
_cell.angle_gamma   90.00
#
_symmetry.space_group_name_H-M   'P 1'
#
loop_
_entity.id
_entity.type
_entity.pdbx_description
1 polymer ?
#
loop_
_entity_poly.entity_id
_entity_poly.type
_entity_poly.pdbx_seq_one_letter_code
_entity_poly.pdbx_strand_id
1 'polypeptide(L)' 'MSHQLHNSLVRILTADGDPVGVGFLAAENLILPCAHVIVQGSGSDETVHFDLPLLAPGESFSGRVSFRIESENSSTLLFL' A
#
# COMPACT_ATOMS: atom_id res chain seq x y z
N MET A 1 21.02 6.32 -8.70
CA MET A 1 19.82 5.54 -9.08
C MET A 1 19.12 4.85 -7.90
N SER A 2 19.77 4.45 -6.80
CA SER A 2 19.04 3.71 -5.74
C SER A 2 18.10 4.58 -4.88
N HIS A 3 18.40 5.85 -4.62
CA HIS A 3 17.56 6.72 -3.78
C HIS A 3 16.13 6.91 -4.31
N GLN A 4 15.93 6.97 -5.63
CA GLN A 4 14.59 7.11 -6.22
C GLN A 4 13.72 5.87 -5.99
N LEU A 5 14.33 4.68 -5.96
CA LEU A 5 13.59 3.44 -5.68
C LEU A 5 13.19 3.35 -4.21
N HIS A 6 14.06 3.79 -3.28
CA HIS A 6 13.69 3.82 -1.86
C HIS A 6 12.49 4.73 -1.61
N ASN A 7 12.42 5.87 -2.30
CA ASN A 7 11.29 6.80 -2.18
C ASN A 7 9.96 6.21 -2.65
N SER A 8 9.95 5.15 -3.47
CA SER A 8 8.72 4.46 -3.88
C SER A 8 8.16 3.51 -2.81
N LEU A 9 8.86 3.30 -1.70
CA LEU A 9 8.38 2.41 -0.64
C LEU A 9 7.15 3.00 0.05
N VAL A 10 6.13 2.16 0.15
CA VAL A 10 4.88 2.44 0.84
C VAL A 10 4.72 1.45 1.97
N ARG A 11 4.33 1.92 3.15
CA ARG A 11 4.02 1.05 4.28
C ARG A 11 2.52 0.90 4.40
N ILE A 12 2.05 -0.34 4.41
CA ILE A 12 0.63 -0.64 4.61
C ILE A 12 0.37 -0.80 6.10
N LEU A 13 -0.73 -0.22 6.58
CA LEU A 13 -1.09 -0.12 7.98
C LEU A 13 -2.42 -0.85 8.27
N THR A 14 -2.61 -1.29 9.51
CA THR A 14 -3.92 -1.64 10.07
C THR A 14 -4.78 -0.38 10.25
N ALA A 15 -6.06 -0.57 10.57
CA ALA A 15 -6.95 0.52 10.97
C ALA A 15 -6.45 1.29 12.21
N ASP A 16 -5.71 0.63 13.10
CA ASP A 16 -5.12 1.23 14.31
C ASP A 16 -3.78 1.94 14.01
N GLY A 17 -3.28 1.86 12.77
CA GLY A 17 -2.03 2.49 12.34
C GLY A 17 -0.78 1.61 12.49
N ASP A 18 -0.93 0.34 12.86
CA ASP A 18 0.20 -0.58 12.98
C ASP A 18 0.65 -1.10 11.60
N PRO A 19 1.96 -1.16 11.31
CA PRO A 19 2.42 -1.62 10.01
C PRO A 19 2.23 -3.13 9.82
N VAL A 20 1.60 -3.52 8.71
CA VAL A 20 1.36 -4.93 8.33
C VAL A 20 2.27 -5.41 7.20
N GLY A 21 2.81 -4.49 6.40
CA GLY A 21 3.68 -4.85 5.29
C GLY A 21 4.05 -3.66 4.44
N VAL A 22 4.62 -3.96 3.27
CA VAL A 22 5.10 -2.95 2.32
C VAL A 22 4.50 -3.16 0.94
N GLY A 23 4.41 -2.07 0.20
CA GLY A 23 4.16 -2.04 -1.24
C GLY A 23 5.11 -1.03 -1.90
N PHE A 24 4.95 -0.88 -3.21
CA PHE A 24 5.72 0.08 -3.98
C PHE A 24 4.79 0.94 -4.84
N LEU A 25 5.08 2.24 -4.86
CA LEU A 25 4.43 3.21 -5.73
C LEU A 25 4.86 2.96 -7.17
N ALA A 26 3.97 2.35 -7.96
CA ALA A 26 4.23 1.96 -9.34
C ALA A 26 3.86 3.07 -10.35
N ALA A 27 2.94 3.95 -9.96
CA ALA A 27 2.57 5.18 -10.67
C ALA A 27 2.06 6.20 -9.65
N GLU A 28 1.79 7.44 -10.09
CA GLU A 28 1.35 8.53 -9.21
C GLU A 28 0.20 8.17 -8.27
N ASN A 29 -0.72 7.29 -8.71
CA ASN A 29 -1.92 6.89 -7.99
C ASN A 29 -2.07 5.36 -7.84
N LEU A 30 -0.98 4.59 -7.98
CA LEU A 30 -1.00 3.13 -7.99
C LEU A 30 0.05 2.52 -7.05
N ILE A 31 -0.39 1.69 -6.10
CA ILE A 31 0.49 0.93 -5.20
C ILE A 31 0.35 -0.55 -5.51
N LEU A 32 1.48 -1.25 -5.57
CA LEU A 32 1.55 -2.69 -5.74
C LEU A 32 2.01 -3.35 -4.42
N PRO A 33 1.08 -3.79 -3.56
CA PRO A 33 1.38 -4.62 -2.40
C PRO A 33 1.17 -6.11 -2.70
N CYS A 34 1.76 -6.97 -1.85
CA CYS A 34 1.44 -8.39 -1.88
C CYS A 34 -0.01 -8.65 -1.45
N ALA A 35 -0.62 -9.71 -1.97
CA ALA A 35 -2.04 -9.97 -1.72
C ALA A 35 -2.37 -10.22 -0.24
N HIS A 36 -1.49 -10.94 0.47
CA HIS A 36 -1.65 -11.20 1.90
C HIS A 36 -1.57 -9.92 2.75
N VAL A 37 -0.75 -8.95 2.36
CA VAL A 37 -0.62 -7.67 3.08
C VAL A 37 -1.94 -6.90 3.01
N ILE A 38 -2.60 -6.92 1.85
CA ILE A 38 -3.94 -6.34 1.70
C ILE A 38 -4.94 -7.06 2.59
N VAL A 39 -4.97 -8.40 2.59
CA VAL A 39 -5.89 -9.16 3.45
C VAL A 39 -5.72 -8.82 4.93
N GLN A 40 -4.49 -8.52 5.37
CA GLN A 40 -4.20 -8.15 6.76
C GLN A 40 -4.45 -6.67 7.07
N GLY A 41 -4.24 -5.78 6.11
CA GLY A 41 -4.39 -4.32 6.29
C GLY A 41 -5.77 -3.79 5.95
N SER A 42 -6.54 -4.47 5.09
CA SER A 42 -7.89 -4.06 4.73
C SER A 42 -8.90 -4.52 5.75
N GLY A 43 -9.67 -3.58 6.32
CA GLY A 43 -10.87 -3.90 7.10
C GLY A 43 -12.02 -4.43 6.23
N SER A 44 -13.22 -4.51 6.81
CA SER A 44 -14.44 -4.99 6.13
C SER A 44 -14.81 -4.22 4.86
N ASP A 45 -14.36 -2.97 4.75
CA ASP A 45 -14.81 -2.02 3.72
C ASP A 45 -13.83 -1.92 2.52
N GLU A 46 -12.85 -2.82 2.48
CA GLU A 46 -11.75 -2.86 1.48
C GLU A 46 -10.92 -1.56 1.41
N THR A 47 -11.04 -0.71 2.42
CA THR A 47 -10.19 0.46 2.63
C THR A 47 -8.85 0.01 3.19
N VAL A 48 -7.78 0.53 2.62
CA VAL A 48 -6.40 0.23 3.02
C VAL A 48 -5.73 1.52 3.44
N HIS A 49 -5.16 1.51 4.64
CA HIS A 49 -4.39 2.63 5.18
C HIS A 49 -2.92 2.45 4.84
N PHE A 50 -2.23 3.55 4.52
CA PHE A 50 -0.81 3.51 4.20
C PHE A 50 -0.12 4.84 4.49
N ASP A 51 1.21 4.79 4.61
CA ASP A 51 2.05 5.99 4.65
C ASP A 51 3.23 5.90 3.68
N LEU A 52 3.83 7.07 3.43
CA LEU A 52 4.95 7.28 2.53
C LEU A 52 6.13 7.82 3.33
N PRO A 53 6.86 6.97 4.07
CA PRO A 53 7.78 7.42 5.12
C PRO A 53 8.94 8.29 4.60
N LEU A 54 9.26 8.21 3.31
CA LEU A 54 10.33 8.96 2.67
C LEU A 54 9.84 10.09 1.74
N LEU A 55 8.54 10.15 1.41
CA LEU A 55 7.96 11.20 0.56
C LEU A 55 7.07 12.17 1.34
N ALA A 56 6.31 11.68 2.32
CA ALA A 56 5.43 12.46 3.18
C ALA A 56 5.50 11.95 4.63
N PRO A 57 6.61 12.21 5.35
CA PRO A 57 6.83 11.67 6.68
C PRO A 57 5.78 12.17 7.68
N GLY A 58 5.12 11.23 8.36
CA GLY A 58 4.08 11.54 9.36
C GLY A 58 2.68 11.76 8.78
N GLU A 59 2.51 11.67 7.46
CA GLU A 59 1.22 11.71 6.80
C GLU A 59 0.69 10.30 6.54
N SER A 60 -0.60 10.08 6.82
CA SER A 60 -1.31 8.83 6.54
C SER A 60 -2.35 9.07 5.46
N PHE A 61 -2.45 8.10 4.56
CA PHE A 61 -3.34 8.10 3.41
C PHE A 61 -4.26 6.88 3.47
N SER A 62 -5.31 6.90 2.66
CA SER A 62 -6.19 5.76 2.45
C SER A 62 -6.46 5.57 0.96
N GLY A 63 -6.66 4.31 0.58
CA GLY A 63 -7.00 3.92 -0.79
C GLY A 63 -7.95 2.74 -0.80
N ARG A 64 -8.43 2.37 -1.99
CA ARG A 64 -9.32 1.22 -2.15
C ARG A 64 -8.64 0.15 -3.00
N VAL A 65 -8.93 -1.11 -2.71
CA VAL A 65 -8.49 -2.21 -3.57
C VAL A 65 -9.24 -2.10 -4.89
N SER A 66 -8.50 -1.92 -6.00
CA SER A 66 -9.12 -1.81 -7.32
C SER A 66 -9.10 -3.15 -8.06
N PHE A 67 -8.06 -3.96 -7.86
CA PHE A 67 -7.97 -5.29 -8.48
C PHE A 67 -7.08 -6.24 -7.67
N ARG A 68 -7.46 -7.52 -7.65
CA ARG A 68 -6.70 -8.60 -7.02
C ARG A 68 -6.38 -9.66 -8.06
N ILE A 69 -5.12 -10.06 -8.15
CA ILE A 69 -4.67 -11.11 -9.07
C ILE A 69 -4.45 -12.36 -8.23
N GLU A 70 -5.43 -13.26 -8.20
CA GLU A 70 -5.39 -14.46 -7.35
C GLU A 70 -4.32 -15.48 -7.77
N SER A 71 -3.82 -15.41 -9.01
CA SER A 71 -2.90 -16.41 -9.55
C SER A 71 -1.42 -16.21 -9.21
N GLU A 72 -0.99 -15.05 -8.72
CA GLU A 72 0.45 -14.72 -8.55
C GLU A 72 0.85 -14.14 -7.18
N ASN A 73 0.02 -14.25 -6.13
CA ASN A 73 0.32 -13.73 -4.79
C ASN A 73 0.48 -12.17 -4.73
N SER A 74 0.06 -11.46 -5.77
CA SER A 74 0.12 -10.00 -5.89
C SER A 74 -1.27 -9.38 -5.96
N SER A 75 -1.48 -8.29 -5.22
CA SER A 75 -2.68 -7.45 -5.30
C SER A 75 -2.31 -6.08 -5.83
N THR A 76 -3.30 -5.30 -6.25
CA THR A 76 -3.06 -3.90 -6.62
C THR A 76 -4.07 -2.98 -5.98
N LEU A 77 -3.54 -1.90 -5.42
CA LEU A 77 -4.27 -0.85 -4.77
C LEU A 77 -4.26 0.39 -5.68
N LEU A 78 -5.45 0.94 -5.95
CA LEU A 78 -5.58 2.25 -6.57
C LEU A 78 -5.96 3.23 -5.45
N PHE A 79 -5.17 4.27 -5.27
CA PHE A 79 -5.53 5.34 -4.35
C PHE A 79 -6.10 6.51 -5.16
N LEU A 80 -7.28 6.98 -4.75
CA LEU A 80 -7.99 8.11 -5.36
C LEU A 80 -7.75 9.37 -4.54
#